data_AF-A0A1W1VSE1-F1
#
_entry.id   AF-A0A1W1VSE1-F1
#
_cell.length_a   1.000
_cell.length_b   1.000
_cell.length_c   1.000
_cell.angle_alpha   90.00
_cell.angle_beta   90.00
_cell.angle_gamma   90.00
#
_symmetry.space_group_name_H-M   'P 1'
#
loop_
_entity.id
_entity.type
_entity.pdbx_description
1 polymer ?
#
loop_
_entity_poly.entity_id
_entity_poly.type
_entity_poly.pdbx_seq_one_letter_code
_entity_poly.pdbx_strand_id
1 'polypeptide(L)'
;MGNRKVDLVQAQHAVCEVLSRNIHATNSELAAALGVCATTVRRVLNRLLQCGSEDTKLLIQKRNEEVRMRWWSRKEIDPGEVLRELRLLAEKLGRVPRENDVPSLLFTRAVNVFGSWNAAIRAAGLGVNRFRLPRDRELKRELLLDALRKVAEKLGRVPKQGEYREVAQELDAPRDPSIYVRFFGSWEEALGQAGLIRTREDVIQEEVERLASLGRRYVSVKELPRLSSGARKALKKALGQRGITVVHVTPKVAKLLSAALERGFPVIDGLDRGRAFAIRLASGRTFRSIAADAGITGERVRQLAMKYLRAAAGSGKVRRRPVRPYSSAFSNAVGESVSRGGIGDSGQARRVAASCEATGI
;
A
#
# COMPACT_ATOMS: atom_id res chain seq x y z
N MET A 1 -33.32 16.53 9.91
CA MET A 1 -32.33 17.62 10.04
C MET A 1 -30.96 17.10 9.58
N GLY A 2 -30.28 17.84 8.70
CA GLY A 2 -29.11 17.33 7.96
C GLY A 2 -27.88 17.06 8.83
N ASN A 3 -27.13 16.01 8.46
CA ASN A 3 -25.90 15.58 9.12
C ASN A 3 -24.73 16.53 8.78
N ARG A 4 -24.78 17.77 9.28
CA ARG A 4 -23.67 18.74 9.13
C ARG A 4 -22.41 18.12 9.69
N LYS A 5 -21.38 17.94 8.86
CA LYS A 5 -20.04 17.57 9.34
C LYS A 5 -19.55 18.71 10.24
N VAL A 6 -19.44 18.41 11.53
CA VAL A 6 -18.84 19.34 12.50
C VAL A 6 -17.37 19.52 12.12
N ASP A 7 -16.98 20.74 11.80
CA ASP A 7 -15.57 21.11 11.63
C ASP A 7 -14.87 20.96 12.99
N LEU A 8 -13.84 20.12 13.02
CA LEU A 8 -13.12 19.80 14.26
C LEU A 8 -12.24 20.95 14.74
N VAL A 9 -11.76 21.81 13.86
CA VAL A 9 -10.93 22.98 14.24
C VAL A 9 -11.82 24.03 14.89
N GLN A 10 -12.97 24.34 14.27
CA GLN A 10 -13.97 25.24 14.86
C GLN A 10 -14.52 24.69 16.19
N ALA A 11 -14.82 23.38 16.24
CA ALA A 11 -15.26 22.74 17.47
C ALA A 11 -14.19 22.75 18.58
N GLN A 12 -12.92 22.62 18.23
CA GLN A 12 -11.80 22.73 19.18
C GLN A 12 -11.77 24.12 19.82
N HIS A 13 -11.83 25.18 18.99
CA HIS A 13 -11.82 26.56 19.47
C HIS A 13 -13.02 26.86 20.38
N ALA A 14 -14.23 26.51 19.95
CA ALA A 14 -15.46 26.72 20.74
C ALA A 14 -15.44 25.96 22.09
N VAL A 15 -14.94 24.71 22.10
CA VAL A 15 -14.80 23.94 23.35
C VAL A 15 -13.73 24.54 24.27
N CYS A 16 -12.59 24.99 23.73
CA CYS A 16 -11.57 25.68 24.52
C CYS A 16 -12.08 26.98 25.15
N GLU A 17 -12.81 27.81 24.39
CA GLU A 17 -13.34 29.08 24.88
C GLU A 17 -14.32 28.87 26.04
N VAL A 18 -15.27 27.93 25.88
CA VAL A 18 -16.26 27.62 26.91
C VAL A 18 -15.60 26.99 28.14
N LEU A 19 -14.75 25.98 27.97
CA LEU A 19 -14.14 25.27 29.11
C LEU A 19 -13.08 26.09 29.86
N SER A 20 -12.41 27.03 29.19
CA SER A 20 -11.49 27.97 29.85
C SER A 20 -12.22 28.99 30.73
N ARG A 21 -13.45 29.39 30.35
CA ARG A 21 -14.29 30.30 31.15
C ARG A 21 -15.10 29.57 32.23
N ASN A 22 -15.60 28.37 31.92
CA ASN A 22 -16.39 27.55 32.82
C ASN A 22 -16.03 26.07 32.67
N ILE A 23 -15.13 25.58 33.53
CA ILE A 23 -14.75 24.15 33.55
C ILE A 23 -15.92 23.22 33.93
N HIS A 24 -17.03 23.76 34.42
CA HIS A 24 -18.23 23.01 34.78
C HIS A 24 -19.33 23.06 33.72
N ALA A 25 -19.06 23.61 32.53
CA ALA A 25 -20.06 23.84 31.50
C ALA A 25 -20.87 22.57 31.16
N THR A 26 -22.20 22.70 31.13
CA THR A 26 -23.10 21.59 30.83
C THR A 26 -23.01 21.15 29.36
N ASN A 27 -23.56 19.96 29.04
CA ASN A 27 -23.70 19.55 27.65
C ASN A 27 -24.66 20.47 26.85
N SER A 28 -25.49 21.28 27.52
CA SER A 28 -26.38 22.25 26.89
C SER A 28 -25.64 23.55 26.52
N GLU A 29 -24.75 24.04 27.38
CA GLU A 29 -23.86 25.17 27.07
C GLU A 29 -22.90 24.85 25.93
N LEU A 30 -22.25 23.68 25.98
CA LEU A 30 -21.38 23.22 24.89
C LEU A 30 -22.16 22.94 23.59
N ALA A 31 -23.43 22.53 23.69
CA ALA A 31 -24.31 22.36 22.53
C ALA A 31 -24.61 23.69 21.84
N ALA A 32 -24.92 24.73 22.63
CA ALA A 32 -25.17 26.07 22.12
C ALA A 32 -23.92 26.65 21.42
N ALA A 33 -22.74 26.56 22.05
CA ALA A 33 -21.48 27.04 21.48
C ALA A 33 -21.05 26.29 20.21
N LEU A 34 -21.35 24.99 20.12
CA LEU A 34 -21.04 24.16 18.95
C LEU A 34 -22.10 24.19 17.84
N GLY A 35 -23.27 24.80 18.08
CA GLY A 35 -24.41 24.75 17.15
C GLY A 35 -24.95 23.33 16.89
N VAL A 36 -24.82 22.43 17.87
CA VAL A 36 -25.27 21.02 17.78
C VAL A 36 -26.23 20.66 18.92
N CYS A 37 -26.97 19.56 18.81
CA CYS A 37 -27.75 19.05 19.93
C CYS A 37 -26.87 18.44 21.05
N ALA A 38 -27.34 18.51 22.31
CA ALA A 38 -26.61 18.01 23.48
C ALA A 38 -26.20 16.53 23.41
N THR A 39 -26.96 15.69 22.69
CA THR A 39 -26.63 14.28 22.43
C THR A 39 -25.47 14.10 21.45
N THR A 40 -25.12 15.13 20.67
CA THR A 40 -23.98 15.13 19.75
C THR A 40 -22.71 15.68 20.38
N VAL A 41 -22.82 16.55 21.40
CA VAL A 41 -21.66 17.08 22.14
C VAL A 41 -20.71 15.97 22.61
N ARG A 42 -21.22 14.89 23.21
CA ARG A 42 -20.37 13.77 23.66
C ARG A 42 -19.61 13.09 22.52
N ARG A 43 -20.16 13.06 21.29
CA ARG A 43 -19.44 12.55 20.11
C ARG A 43 -18.34 13.52 19.65
N VAL A 44 -18.58 14.83 19.71
CA VAL A 44 -17.58 15.86 19.40
C VAL A 44 -16.43 15.83 20.41
N LEU A 45 -16.73 15.85 21.72
CA LEU A 45 -15.72 15.78 22.79
C LEU A 45 -14.88 14.49 22.72
N ASN A 46 -15.50 13.33 22.46
CA ASN A 46 -14.76 12.08 22.27
C ASN A 46 -13.81 12.13 21.07
N ARG A 47 -14.14 12.91 20.03
CA ARG A 47 -13.30 13.06 18.83
C ARG A 47 -12.15 14.03 19.08
N LEU A 48 -12.41 15.15 19.76
CA LEU A 48 -11.38 16.08 20.23
C LEU A 48 -10.39 15.42 21.20
N LEU A 49 -10.85 14.49 22.05
CA LEU A 49 -9.96 13.69 22.91
C LEU A 49 -9.00 12.79 22.12
N GLN A 50 -9.31 12.45 20.87
CA GLN A 50 -8.46 11.62 20.00
C GLN A 50 -7.52 12.46 19.14
N CYS A 51 -8.00 13.55 18.54
CA CYS A 51 -7.27 14.29 17.51
C CYS A 51 -7.15 15.81 17.73
N GLY A 52 -7.61 16.35 18.86
CA GLY A 52 -7.45 17.77 19.20
C GLY A 52 -6.09 18.11 19.80
N SER A 53 -5.83 19.39 20.08
CA SER A 53 -4.62 19.83 20.80
C SER A 53 -4.61 19.34 22.25
N GLU A 54 -3.42 19.27 22.86
CA GLU A 54 -3.28 18.81 24.25
C GLU A 54 -3.97 19.72 25.26
N ASP A 55 -4.00 21.04 25.04
CA ASP A 55 -4.75 21.97 25.89
C ASP A 55 -6.26 21.67 25.87
N THR A 56 -6.83 21.39 24.68
CA THR A 56 -8.23 20.98 24.56
C THR A 56 -8.48 19.64 25.25
N LYS A 57 -7.60 18.66 25.04
CA LYS A 57 -7.70 17.34 25.70
C LYS A 57 -7.68 17.49 27.22
N LEU A 58 -6.77 18.30 27.77
CA LEU A 58 -6.64 18.56 29.19
C LEU A 58 -7.87 19.27 29.76
N LEU A 59 -8.40 20.29 29.09
CA LEU A 59 -9.65 20.96 29.50
C LEU A 59 -10.84 20.00 29.51
N ILE A 60 -10.98 19.16 28.48
CA ILE A 60 -12.05 18.14 28.41
C ILE A 60 -11.87 17.09 29.52
N GLN A 61 -10.64 16.66 29.81
CA GLN A 61 -10.33 15.72 30.89
C GLN A 61 -10.68 16.31 32.26
N LYS A 62 -10.18 17.50 32.60
CA LYS A 62 -10.50 18.24 33.84
C LYS A 62 -12.01 18.43 34.01
N ARG A 63 -12.72 18.89 32.98
CA ARG A 63 -14.19 19.02 33.02
C ARG A 63 -14.89 17.68 33.25
N ASN A 64 -14.42 16.60 32.64
CA ASN A 64 -14.97 15.27 32.84
C ASN A 64 -14.67 14.72 34.25
N GLU A 65 -13.53 15.07 34.85
CA GLU A 65 -13.19 14.73 36.23
C GLU A 65 -14.07 15.52 37.22
N GLU A 66 -14.18 16.84 37.07
CA GLU A 66 -15.06 17.69 37.88
C GLU A 66 -16.52 17.24 37.88
N VAL A 67 -17.09 16.97 36.70
CA VAL A 67 -18.46 16.45 36.56
C VAL A 67 -18.61 15.08 37.25
N ARG A 68 -17.55 14.25 37.22
CA ARG A 68 -17.53 12.93 37.85
C ARG A 68 -17.39 13.02 39.37
N MET A 69 -16.53 13.90 39.90
CA MET A 69 -16.37 14.18 41.32
C MET A 69 -17.67 14.70 41.94
N ARG A 70 -18.36 15.64 41.27
CA ARG A 70 -19.70 16.11 41.68
C ARG A 70 -20.75 14.99 41.70
N TRP A 71 -20.70 14.08 40.72
CA TRP A 71 -21.60 12.93 40.68
C TRP A 71 -21.30 11.91 41.79
N TRP A 72 -20.02 11.65 42.08
CA TRP A 72 -19.57 10.79 43.19
C TRP A 72 -20.00 11.34 44.54
N SER A 73 -19.74 12.62 44.81
CA SER A 73 -20.14 13.29 46.05
C SER A 73 -21.66 13.23 46.28
N ARG A 74 -22.48 13.45 45.25
CA ARG A 74 -23.95 13.32 45.33
C ARG A 74 -24.43 11.87 45.56
N LYS A 75 -23.60 10.87 45.30
CA LYS A 75 -23.96 9.44 45.40
C LYS A 75 -23.28 8.70 46.55
N GLU A 76 -22.47 9.39 47.35
CA GLU A 76 -21.69 8.82 48.46
C GLU A 76 -20.79 7.65 48.01
N ILE A 77 -20.27 7.71 46.77
CA ILE A 77 -19.38 6.66 46.24
C ILE A 77 -17.93 7.14 46.32
N ASP A 78 -17.13 6.55 47.20
CA ASP A 78 -15.66 6.71 47.18
C ASP A 78 -15.05 5.83 46.06
N PRO A 79 -14.41 6.43 45.03
CA PRO A 79 -13.68 5.66 44.03
C PRO A 79 -12.55 4.82 44.67
N GLY A 80 -11.92 5.34 45.73
CA GLY A 80 -10.85 4.67 46.46
C GLY A 80 -11.32 3.36 47.10
N GLU A 81 -12.51 3.34 47.70
CA GLU A 81 -13.15 2.14 48.25
C GLU A 81 -13.36 1.08 47.17
N VAL A 82 -13.91 1.46 46.03
CA VAL A 82 -14.12 0.56 44.89
C VAL A 82 -12.78 -0.04 44.42
N LEU A 83 -11.69 0.74 44.41
CA LEU A 83 -10.36 0.20 44.07
C LEU A 83 -9.78 -0.70 45.17
N ARG A 84 -10.00 -0.39 46.46
CA ARG A 84 -9.59 -1.23 47.60
C ARG A 84 -10.28 -2.60 47.53
N GLU A 85 -11.60 -2.62 47.34
CA GLU A 85 -12.38 -3.86 47.19
C GLU A 85 -11.92 -4.70 45.99
N LEU A 86 -11.64 -4.08 44.84
CA LEU A 86 -11.15 -4.80 43.66
C LEU A 86 -9.77 -5.43 43.88
N ARG A 87 -8.87 -4.75 44.61
CA ARG A 87 -7.54 -5.29 44.96
C ARG A 87 -7.65 -6.46 45.95
N LEU A 88 -8.39 -6.28 47.04
CA LEU A 88 -8.64 -7.33 48.04
C LEU A 88 -9.29 -8.58 47.41
N LEU A 89 -10.22 -8.38 46.48
CA LEU A 89 -10.84 -9.48 45.73
C LEU A 89 -9.84 -10.17 44.79
N ALA A 90 -8.93 -9.42 44.16
CA ALA A 90 -7.88 -9.99 43.30
C ALA A 90 -6.88 -10.83 44.11
N GLU A 91 -6.46 -10.34 45.28
CA GLU A 91 -5.61 -11.04 46.23
C GLU A 91 -6.27 -12.34 46.72
N LYS A 92 -7.52 -12.25 47.18
CA LYS A 92 -8.30 -13.41 47.65
C LYS A 92 -8.49 -14.49 46.57
N LEU A 93 -8.59 -14.10 45.31
CA LEU A 93 -8.74 -15.03 44.18
C LEU A 93 -7.39 -15.53 43.61
N GLY A 94 -6.26 -14.94 44.00
CA GLY A 94 -4.95 -15.17 43.37
C GLY A 94 -4.90 -14.79 41.88
N ARG A 95 -5.88 -14.02 41.39
CA ARG A 95 -6.05 -13.65 39.98
C ARG A 95 -6.96 -12.44 39.85
N VAL A 96 -6.84 -11.71 38.74
CA VAL A 96 -7.73 -10.56 38.46
C VAL A 96 -9.19 -11.02 38.42
N PRO A 97 -10.13 -10.32 39.09
CA PRO A 97 -11.54 -10.67 39.09
C PRO A 97 -12.18 -10.57 37.70
N ARG A 98 -13.08 -11.49 37.40
CA ARG A 98 -13.98 -11.47 36.24
C ARG A 98 -15.35 -10.97 36.69
N GLU A 99 -16.19 -10.59 35.73
CA GLU A 99 -17.57 -10.13 35.97
C GLU A 99 -18.38 -11.09 36.88
N ASN A 100 -18.25 -12.40 36.67
CA ASN A 100 -18.93 -13.42 37.48
C ASN A 100 -18.32 -13.66 38.88
N ASP A 101 -17.11 -13.16 39.16
CA ASP A 101 -16.45 -13.31 40.47
C ASP A 101 -16.81 -12.19 41.45
N VAL A 102 -17.59 -11.20 41.00
CA VAL A 102 -17.76 -9.89 41.65
C VAL A 102 -19.23 -9.68 42.00
N PRO A 103 -19.57 -9.22 43.22
CA PRO A 103 -20.95 -8.86 43.56
C PRO A 103 -21.50 -7.80 42.60
N SER A 104 -22.74 -7.98 42.13
CA SER A 104 -23.35 -7.10 41.11
C SER A 104 -23.32 -5.62 41.48
N LEU A 105 -23.40 -5.29 42.78
CA LEU A 105 -23.26 -3.94 43.31
C LEU A 105 -21.85 -3.38 43.11
N LEU A 106 -20.79 -4.14 43.43
CA LEU A 106 -19.41 -3.71 43.18
C LEU A 106 -19.13 -3.57 41.69
N PHE A 107 -19.62 -4.49 40.85
CA PHE A 107 -19.53 -4.36 39.39
C PHE A 107 -20.22 -3.07 38.89
N THR A 108 -21.44 -2.81 39.35
CA THR A 108 -22.21 -1.61 38.98
C THR A 108 -21.53 -0.33 39.46
N ARG A 109 -21.02 -0.29 40.71
CA ARG A 109 -20.21 0.84 41.20
C ARG A 109 -18.97 1.04 40.35
N ALA A 110 -18.18 0.00 40.10
CA ALA A 110 -16.97 0.06 39.28
C ALA A 110 -17.22 0.56 37.85
N VAL A 111 -18.28 0.07 37.19
CA VAL A 111 -18.67 0.53 35.84
C VAL A 111 -19.16 1.98 35.86
N ASN A 112 -19.94 2.40 36.86
CA ASN A 112 -20.43 3.77 36.94
C ASN A 112 -19.32 4.78 37.30
N VAL A 113 -18.40 4.39 38.19
CA VAL A 113 -17.29 5.21 38.66
C VAL A 113 -16.24 5.38 37.57
N PHE A 114 -15.74 4.27 37.00
CA PHE A 114 -14.64 4.30 36.03
C PHE A 114 -15.11 4.28 34.56
N GLY A 115 -16.42 4.27 34.32
CA GLY A 115 -17.04 4.25 32.99
C GLY A 115 -16.99 2.89 32.28
N SER A 116 -16.17 1.94 32.74
CA SER A 116 -16.15 0.55 32.29
C SER A 116 -15.39 -0.35 33.26
N TRP A 117 -15.71 -1.65 33.26
CA TRP A 117 -15.01 -2.65 34.08
C TRP A 117 -13.49 -2.65 33.83
N ASN A 118 -13.06 -2.66 32.56
CA ASN A 118 -11.63 -2.61 32.21
C ASN A 118 -10.94 -1.30 32.61
N ALA A 119 -11.68 -0.20 32.83
CA ALA A 119 -11.11 1.02 33.39
C ALA A 119 -10.95 0.94 34.91
N ALA A 120 -11.92 0.33 35.61
CA ALA A 120 -11.81 0.06 37.05
C ALA A 120 -10.65 -0.90 37.36
N ILE A 121 -10.51 -1.98 36.58
CA ILE A 121 -9.40 -2.94 36.69
C ILE A 121 -8.04 -2.26 36.48
N ARG A 122 -7.89 -1.40 35.44
CA ARG A 122 -6.65 -0.61 35.26
C ARG A 122 -6.39 0.39 36.38
N ALA A 123 -7.42 1.11 36.85
CA ALA A 123 -7.29 2.04 37.98
C ALA A 123 -6.94 1.30 39.30
N ALA A 124 -7.35 0.04 39.44
CA ALA A 124 -6.95 -0.82 40.55
C ALA A 124 -5.49 -1.29 40.45
N GLY A 125 -4.79 -1.06 39.34
CA GLY A 125 -3.44 -1.57 39.09
C GLY A 125 -3.43 -3.05 38.67
N LEU A 126 -4.56 -3.57 38.18
CA LEU A 126 -4.74 -4.98 37.81
C LEU A 126 -4.70 -5.13 36.28
N GLY A 127 -4.08 -6.20 35.78
CA GLY A 127 -3.99 -6.48 34.33
C GLY A 127 -5.34 -6.84 33.70
N VAL A 128 -5.63 -6.36 32.50
CA VAL A 128 -6.98 -6.50 31.92
C VAL A 128 -7.24 -7.91 31.37
N ASN A 129 -8.04 -8.71 32.11
CA ASN A 129 -8.44 -10.08 31.76
C ASN A 129 -8.99 -10.26 30.32
N ARG A 130 -9.64 -9.23 29.74
CA ARG A 130 -10.16 -9.25 28.37
C ARG A 130 -9.84 -7.93 27.66
N PHE A 131 -8.67 -7.88 27.03
CA PHE A 131 -8.26 -6.75 26.20
C PHE A 131 -9.29 -6.49 25.09
N ARG A 132 -9.88 -5.30 25.04
CA ARG A 132 -10.89 -4.94 24.04
C ARG A 132 -10.21 -4.20 22.88
N LEU A 133 -9.99 -4.91 21.78
CA LEU A 133 -9.48 -4.30 20.55
C LEU A 133 -10.48 -3.28 19.98
N PRO A 134 -10.00 -2.18 19.38
CA PRO A 134 -10.83 -1.24 18.64
C PRO A 134 -11.70 -1.92 17.57
N ARG A 135 -12.89 -1.35 17.31
CA ARG A 135 -13.70 -1.72 16.15
C ARG A 135 -13.16 -1.13 14.85
N ASP A 136 -12.50 0.02 14.93
CA ASP A 136 -11.79 0.60 13.81
C ASP A 136 -10.64 -0.32 13.39
N ARG A 137 -10.53 -0.60 12.09
CA ARG A 137 -9.57 -1.58 11.57
C ARG A 137 -8.14 -1.06 11.62
N GLU A 138 -7.91 0.23 11.40
CA GLU A 138 -6.56 0.79 11.35
C GLU A 138 -6.02 1.00 12.75
N LEU A 139 -6.81 1.57 13.66
CA LEU A 139 -6.44 1.68 15.07
C LEU A 139 -6.21 0.29 15.72
N LYS A 140 -6.93 -0.73 15.27
CA LYS A 140 -6.69 -2.13 15.66
C LYS A 140 -5.39 -2.69 15.08
N ARG A 141 -5.03 -2.35 13.83
CA ARG A 141 -3.74 -2.73 13.23
C ARG A 141 -2.60 -2.13 14.02
N GLU A 142 -2.59 -0.81 14.18
CA GLU A 142 -1.53 -0.06 14.85
C GLU A 142 -1.27 -0.59 16.25
N LEU A 143 -2.33 -0.77 17.05
CA LEU A 143 -2.24 -1.32 18.41
C LEU A 143 -1.63 -2.72 18.43
N LEU A 144 -2.02 -3.61 17.50
CA LEU A 144 -1.45 -4.95 17.42
C LEU A 144 0.05 -4.91 17.08
N LEU A 145 0.47 -4.07 16.13
CA LEU A 145 1.88 -3.92 15.75
C LEU A 145 2.71 -3.28 16.87
N ASP A 146 2.17 -2.27 17.55
CA ASP A 146 2.78 -1.64 18.73
C ASP A 146 2.98 -2.65 19.88
N ALA A 147 1.98 -3.49 20.15
CA ALA A 147 2.10 -4.57 21.14
C ALA A 147 3.21 -5.58 20.80
N LEU A 148 3.40 -5.94 19.52
CA LEU A 148 4.54 -6.78 19.11
C LEU A 148 5.88 -6.08 19.34
N ARG A 149 5.98 -4.79 19.02
CA ARG A 149 7.21 -3.99 19.21
C ARG A 149 7.59 -3.90 20.69
N LYS A 150 6.64 -3.56 21.57
CA LYS A 150 6.85 -3.49 23.03
C LYS A 150 7.26 -4.83 23.64
N VAL A 151 6.66 -5.93 23.19
CA VAL A 151 7.08 -7.28 23.61
C VAL A 151 8.49 -7.60 23.12
N ALA A 152 8.84 -7.25 21.87
CA ALA A 152 10.17 -7.48 21.32
C ALA A 152 11.26 -6.63 22.03
N GLU A 153 10.95 -5.38 22.34
CA GLU A 153 11.78 -4.46 23.12
C GLU A 153 12.06 -5.03 24.51
N LYS A 154 11.01 -5.45 25.25
CA LYS A 154 11.14 -6.07 26.57
C LYS A 154 11.93 -7.38 26.56
N LEU A 155 11.88 -8.15 25.47
CA LEU A 155 12.66 -9.37 25.30
C LEU A 155 14.08 -9.13 24.76
N GLY A 156 14.39 -7.93 24.26
CA GLY A 156 15.62 -7.63 23.51
C GLY A 156 15.75 -8.39 22.18
N ARG A 157 14.68 -9.06 21.72
CA ARG A 157 14.68 -9.93 20.52
C ARG A 157 13.26 -10.17 20.00
N VAL A 158 13.16 -10.70 18.78
CA VAL A 158 11.91 -11.10 18.15
C VAL A 158 11.18 -12.15 19.02
N PRO A 159 9.88 -11.95 19.36
CA PRO A 159 9.13 -12.90 20.18
C PRO A 159 8.66 -14.13 19.40
N LYS A 160 8.74 -15.30 20.03
CA LYS A 160 7.98 -16.49 19.62
C LYS A 160 6.53 -16.38 20.11
N GLN A 161 5.60 -17.07 19.45
CA GLN A 161 4.17 -17.05 19.82
C GLN A 161 3.89 -17.44 21.28
N GLY A 162 4.62 -18.42 21.83
CA GLY A 162 4.48 -18.85 23.23
C GLY A 162 4.94 -17.76 24.20
N GLU A 163 6.17 -17.29 24.03
CA GLU A 163 6.79 -16.22 24.84
C GLU A 163 5.98 -14.93 24.82
N TYR A 164 5.43 -14.56 23.66
CA TYR A 164 4.58 -13.38 23.53
C TYR A 164 3.37 -13.42 24.50
N ARG A 165 2.73 -14.59 24.69
CA ARG A 165 1.55 -14.73 25.55
C ARG A 165 1.85 -14.39 27.02
N GLU A 166 3.05 -14.70 27.47
CA GLU A 166 3.52 -14.45 28.84
C GLU A 166 3.83 -12.96 29.00
N VAL A 167 4.69 -12.42 28.14
CA VAL A 167 5.11 -11.01 28.21
C VAL A 167 3.95 -10.05 27.96
N ALA A 168 3.00 -10.39 27.08
CA ALA A 168 1.82 -9.57 26.81
C ALA A 168 0.87 -9.43 28.02
N GLN A 169 0.88 -10.39 28.95
CA GLN A 169 0.12 -10.30 30.20
C GLN A 169 0.68 -9.19 31.11
N GLU A 170 1.99 -8.98 31.09
CA GLU A 170 2.69 -7.97 31.90
C GLU A 170 2.66 -6.56 31.26
N LEU A 171 2.42 -6.46 29.96
CA LEU A 171 2.43 -5.21 29.18
C LEU A 171 1.04 -4.64 28.85
N ASP A 172 -0.02 -5.13 29.50
CA ASP A 172 -1.44 -4.83 29.17
C ASP A 172 -1.73 -4.94 27.66
N ALA A 173 -1.18 -5.97 27.02
CA ALA A 173 -1.26 -6.18 25.58
C ALA A 173 -2.26 -7.31 25.21
N PRO A 174 -2.68 -7.44 23.94
CA PRO A 174 -3.59 -8.51 23.51
C PRO A 174 -2.95 -9.89 23.72
N ARG A 175 -3.36 -10.62 24.77
CA ARG A 175 -2.71 -11.86 25.23
C ARG A 175 -2.77 -13.05 24.27
N ASP A 176 -3.75 -13.11 23.37
CA ASP A 176 -3.94 -14.25 22.45
C ASP A 176 -3.18 -14.06 21.12
N PRO A 177 -2.14 -14.87 20.82
CA PRO A 177 -1.42 -14.81 19.54
C PRO A 177 -2.30 -15.11 18.32
N SER A 178 -3.44 -15.83 18.48
CA SER A 178 -4.34 -16.16 17.36
C SER A 178 -4.92 -14.93 16.67
N ILE A 179 -5.00 -13.81 17.39
CA ILE A 179 -5.49 -12.52 16.89
C ILE A 179 -4.60 -12.02 15.75
N TYR A 180 -3.27 -12.22 15.85
CA TYR A 180 -2.31 -11.82 14.84
C TYR A 180 -2.47 -12.63 13.56
N VAL A 181 -2.49 -13.96 13.68
CA VAL A 181 -2.72 -14.87 12.54
C VAL A 181 -4.05 -14.53 11.85
N ARG A 182 -5.11 -14.26 12.60
CA ARG A 182 -6.44 -13.92 12.05
C ARG A 182 -6.51 -12.54 11.39
N PHE A 183 -5.67 -11.59 11.79
CA PHE A 183 -5.72 -10.21 11.30
C PHE A 183 -4.72 -9.94 10.17
N PHE A 184 -3.51 -10.52 10.25
CA PHE A 184 -2.41 -10.35 9.31
C PHE A 184 -2.22 -11.55 8.37
N GLY A 185 -2.81 -12.72 8.67
CA GLY A 185 -2.70 -13.95 7.87
C GLY A 185 -1.69 -14.95 8.44
N SER A 186 -0.54 -14.50 8.95
CA SER A 186 0.40 -15.33 9.70
C SER A 186 1.09 -14.54 10.82
N TRP A 187 1.87 -15.24 11.64
CA TRP A 187 2.69 -14.61 12.69
C TRP A 187 3.93 -13.93 12.12
N GLU A 188 4.57 -14.55 11.12
CA GLU A 188 5.70 -13.95 10.39
C GLU A 188 5.27 -12.66 9.69
N GLU A 189 4.09 -12.64 9.07
CA GLU A 189 3.55 -11.44 8.42
C GLU A 189 3.29 -10.31 9.43
N ALA A 190 2.78 -10.65 10.63
CA ALA A 190 2.60 -9.68 11.70
C ALA A 190 3.94 -9.13 12.24
N LEU A 191 4.95 -9.99 12.42
CA LEU A 191 6.30 -9.58 12.79
C LEU A 191 6.96 -8.73 11.69
N GLY A 192 6.71 -9.04 10.43
CA GLY A 192 7.18 -8.29 9.27
C GLY A 192 6.61 -6.88 9.23
N GLN A 193 5.27 -6.75 9.30
CA GLN A 193 4.60 -5.45 9.39
C GLN A 193 4.96 -4.67 10.67
N ALA A 194 5.35 -5.36 11.74
CA ALA A 194 5.88 -4.72 12.94
C ALA A 194 7.30 -4.17 12.76
N GLY A 195 8.03 -4.58 11.70
CA GLY A 195 9.42 -4.23 11.45
C GLY A 195 10.43 -5.10 12.21
N LEU A 196 10.00 -6.23 12.76
CA LEU A 196 10.80 -7.11 13.63
C LEU A 196 11.55 -8.20 12.88
N ILE A 197 11.08 -8.58 11.68
CA ILE A 197 11.79 -9.49 10.77
C ILE A 197 11.75 -8.94 9.35
N ARG A 198 12.75 -9.30 8.53
CA ARG A 198 12.66 -9.10 7.07
C ARG A 198 11.75 -10.18 6.50
N THR A 199 10.66 -9.78 5.86
CA THR A 199 9.79 -10.70 5.14
C THR A 199 10.43 -11.15 3.83
N ARG A 200 9.87 -12.20 3.24
CA ARG A 200 10.24 -12.65 1.89
C ARG A 200 9.90 -11.60 0.83
N GLU A 201 8.80 -10.89 1.03
CA GLU A 201 8.33 -9.78 0.20
C GLU A 201 9.30 -8.60 0.26
N ASP A 202 9.86 -8.25 1.42
CA ASP A 202 10.91 -7.22 1.55
C ASP A 202 12.15 -7.55 0.73
N VAL A 203 12.64 -8.80 0.83
CA VAL A 203 13.82 -9.28 0.07
C VAL A 203 13.55 -9.26 -1.44
N ILE A 204 12.32 -9.56 -1.87
CA ILE A 204 11.92 -9.45 -3.27
C ILE A 204 11.86 -7.98 -3.69
N GLN A 205 11.31 -7.10 -2.86
CA GLN A 205 11.14 -5.67 -3.17
C GLN A 205 12.48 -4.93 -3.22
N GLU A 206 13.40 -5.20 -2.29
CA GLU A 206 14.79 -4.72 -2.30
C GLU A 206 15.51 -5.14 -3.59
N GLU A 207 15.36 -6.40 -4.01
CA GLU A 207 15.95 -6.91 -5.26
C GLU A 207 15.29 -6.31 -6.52
N VAL A 208 13.97 -6.06 -6.51
CA VAL A 208 13.28 -5.32 -7.59
C VAL A 208 13.84 -3.90 -7.71
N GLU A 209 14.08 -3.22 -6.58
CA GLU A 209 14.64 -1.87 -6.56
C GLU A 209 16.11 -1.86 -7.03
N ARG A 210 16.91 -2.82 -6.56
CA ARG A 210 18.31 -3.05 -6.99
C ARG A 210 18.43 -3.29 -8.50
N LEU A 211 17.49 -4.02 -9.08
CA LEU A 211 17.48 -4.29 -10.53
C LEU A 211 16.88 -3.14 -11.34
N ALA A 212 15.91 -2.41 -10.79
CA ALA A 212 15.33 -1.22 -11.42
C ALA A 212 16.33 -0.06 -11.51
N SER A 213 17.13 0.17 -10.46
CA SER A 213 18.16 1.22 -10.42
C SER A 213 19.28 1.04 -11.46
N LEU A 214 19.41 -0.14 -12.07
CA LEU A 214 20.31 -0.36 -13.22
C LEU A 214 19.86 0.39 -14.49
N GLY A 215 18.62 0.90 -14.54
CA GLY A 215 18.05 1.62 -15.68
C GLY A 215 17.81 0.75 -16.92
N ARG A 216 17.71 -0.58 -16.78
CA ARG A 216 17.65 -1.52 -17.91
C ARG A 216 16.29 -2.20 -18.04
N ARG A 217 15.75 -2.21 -19.26
CA ARG A 217 14.56 -2.99 -19.65
C ARG A 217 14.79 -4.49 -19.66
N TYR A 218 16.04 -4.96 -19.82
CA TYR A 218 16.39 -6.38 -19.83
C TYR A 218 17.44 -6.74 -18.79
N VAL A 219 17.17 -7.78 -18.00
CA VAL A 219 18.05 -8.32 -16.95
C VAL A 219 18.35 -9.78 -17.24
N SER A 220 19.60 -10.22 -17.09
CA SER A 220 19.97 -11.63 -17.23
C SER A 220 19.40 -12.49 -16.10
N VAL A 221 18.96 -13.71 -16.41
CA VAL A 221 18.72 -14.74 -15.38
C VAL A 221 19.95 -14.97 -14.47
N LYS A 222 21.17 -14.68 -14.94
CA LYS A 222 22.41 -14.77 -14.15
C LYS A 222 22.65 -13.60 -13.20
N GLU A 223 21.93 -12.49 -13.35
CA GLU A 223 21.98 -11.32 -12.45
C GLU A 223 21.03 -11.47 -11.25
N LEU A 224 20.15 -12.48 -11.28
CA LEU A 224 19.19 -12.77 -10.20
C LEU A 224 19.83 -13.53 -9.03
N PRO A 225 19.41 -13.26 -7.78
CA PRO A 225 19.91 -13.96 -6.60
C PRO A 225 19.51 -15.44 -6.54
N ARG A 226 20.20 -16.16 -5.64
CA ARG A 226 19.88 -17.54 -5.28
C ARG A 226 18.62 -17.57 -4.42
N LEU A 227 17.48 -17.63 -5.09
CA LEU A 227 16.15 -17.73 -4.48
C LEU A 227 15.52 -19.10 -4.75
N SER A 228 14.59 -19.49 -3.88
CA SER A 228 13.71 -20.65 -4.09
C SER A 228 12.88 -20.48 -5.37
N SER A 229 12.37 -21.58 -5.93
CA SER A 229 11.55 -21.58 -7.16
C SER A 229 10.36 -20.63 -7.08
N GLY A 230 9.64 -20.64 -5.95
CA GLY A 230 8.52 -19.74 -5.67
C GLY A 230 8.92 -18.27 -5.54
N ALA A 231 10.01 -17.97 -4.82
CA ALA A 231 10.50 -16.59 -4.67
C ALA A 231 11.00 -16.01 -5.99
N ARG A 232 11.69 -16.83 -6.81
CA ARG A 232 12.11 -16.44 -8.17
C ARG A 232 10.91 -16.20 -9.10
N LYS A 233 9.80 -16.92 -8.95
CA LYS A 233 8.56 -16.69 -9.72
C LYS A 233 7.91 -15.35 -9.31
N ALA A 234 7.86 -15.05 -8.01
CA ALA A 234 7.35 -13.77 -7.50
C ALA A 234 8.21 -12.57 -7.96
N LEU A 235 9.55 -12.67 -7.84
CA LEU A 235 10.49 -11.66 -8.35
C LEU A 235 10.29 -11.37 -9.85
N LYS A 236 10.18 -12.42 -10.68
CA LYS A 236 9.90 -12.24 -12.12
C LYS A 236 8.58 -11.52 -12.39
N LYS A 237 7.53 -11.78 -11.60
CA LYS A 237 6.23 -11.10 -11.70
C LYS A 237 6.35 -9.61 -11.36
N ALA A 238 7.03 -9.28 -10.24
CA ALA A 238 7.22 -7.91 -9.79
C ALA A 238 8.09 -7.08 -10.77
N LEU A 239 9.17 -7.66 -11.30
CA LEU A 239 9.98 -7.04 -12.36
C LEU A 239 9.14 -6.77 -13.62
N GLY A 240 8.29 -7.72 -14.02
CA GLY A 240 7.38 -7.55 -15.15
C GLY A 240 6.36 -6.42 -14.96
N GLN A 241 5.86 -6.22 -13.74
CA GLN A 241 4.98 -5.08 -13.40
C GLN A 241 5.70 -3.73 -13.51
N ARG A 242 7.03 -3.67 -13.34
CA ARG A 242 7.86 -2.49 -13.63
C ARG A 242 8.38 -2.44 -15.08
N GLY A 243 7.90 -3.31 -15.97
CA GLY A 243 8.31 -3.35 -17.39
C GLY A 243 9.73 -3.90 -17.64
N ILE A 244 10.31 -4.61 -16.67
CA ILE A 244 11.64 -5.22 -16.74
C ILE A 244 11.50 -6.71 -17.11
N THR A 245 12.08 -7.10 -18.25
CA THR A 245 12.00 -8.47 -18.77
C THR A 245 13.26 -9.26 -18.42
N VAL A 246 13.08 -10.39 -17.72
CA VAL A 246 14.17 -11.32 -17.41
C VAL A 246 14.47 -12.22 -18.61
N VAL A 247 15.69 -12.15 -19.15
CA VAL A 247 16.13 -12.82 -20.38
C VAL A 247 17.19 -13.90 -20.13
N HIS A 248 17.10 -15.00 -20.89
CA HIS A 248 17.99 -16.16 -20.79
C HIS A 248 19.31 -15.99 -21.58
N VAL A 249 19.96 -14.83 -21.43
CA VAL A 249 21.23 -14.46 -22.07
C VAL A 249 22.26 -14.01 -21.04
N THR A 250 23.50 -13.72 -21.42
CA THR A 250 24.51 -13.19 -20.48
C THR A 250 24.25 -11.71 -20.15
N PRO A 251 24.75 -11.18 -19.01
CA PRO A 251 24.56 -9.78 -18.62
C PRO A 251 25.01 -8.78 -19.70
N LYS A 252 26.12 -9.08 -20.38
CA LYS A 252 26.64 -8.31 -21.52
C LYS A 252 25.64 -8.21 -22.68
N VAL A 253 24.89 -9.28 -22.95
CA VAL A 253 23.85 -9.30 -24.00
C VAL A 253 22.61 -8.55 -23.52
N ALA A 254 22.18 -8.72 -22.27
CA ALA A 254 21.04 -8.00 -21.69
C ALA A 254 21.24 -6.47 -21.68
N LYS A 255 22.46 -6.00 -21.34
CA LYS A 255 22.83 -4.58 -21.46
C LYS A 255 22.72 -4.07 -22.91
N LEU A 256 23.22 -4.83 -23.89
CA LEU A 256 23.14 -4.46 -25.30
C LEU A 256 21.70 -4.49 -25.85
N LEU A 257 20.87 -5.45 -25.40
CA LEU A 257 19.44 -5.50 -25.76
C LEU A 257 18.69 -4.27 -25.23
N SER A 258 19.03 -3.79 -24.02
CA SER A 258 18.43 -2.58 -23.46
C SER A 258 18.81 -1.33 -24.28
N ALA A 259 20.10 -1.16 -24.58
CA ALA A 259 20.59 -0.06 -25.42
C ALA A 259 20.07 -0.11 -26.87
N ALA A 260 19.78 -1.30 -27.40
CA ALA A 260 19.16 -1.46 -28.72
C ALA A 260 17.65 -1.12 -28.69
N LEU A 261 16.94 -1.47 -27.61
CA LEU A 261 15.53 -1.11 -27.42
C LEU A 261 15.31 0.39 -27.25
N GLU A 262 16.19 1.09 -26.52
CA GLU A 262 16.20 2.56 -26.40
C GLU A 262 16.25 3.27 -27.76
N ARG A 263 16.80 2.59 -28.78
CA ARG A 263 16.91 3.06 -30.17
C ARG A 263 15.88 2.40 -31.10
N GLY A 264 14.86 1.75 -30.55
CA GLY A 264 13.78 1.11 -31.31
C GLY A 264 14.20 -0.10 -32.16
N PHE A 265 15.31 -0.78 -31.80
CA PHE A 265 15.97 -1.79 -32.62
C PHE A 265 16.16 -1.30 -34.07
N PRO A 266 17.12 -0.39 -34.33
CA PRO A 266 17.28 0.25 -35.64
C PRO A 266 17.54 -0.77 -36.75
N VAL A 267 17.09 -0.45 -37.97
CA VAL A 267 17.51 -1.16 -39.19
C VAL A 267 18.98 -0.81 -39.46
N ILE A 268 19.79 -1.81 -39.80
CA ILE A 268 21.20 -1.61 -40.16
C ILE A 268 21.50 -2.56 -41.32
N ASP A 269 21.91 -1.98 -42.45
CA ASP A 269 22.09 -2.70 -43.71
C ASP A 269 23.02 -3.93 -43.56
N GLY A 270 22.56 -5.07 -44.08
CA GLY A 270 23.30 -6.33 -44.01
C GLY A 270 23.32 -6.99 -42.63
N LEU A 271 22.51 -6.53 -41.67
CA LEU A 271 22.39 -7.11 -40.32
C LEU A 271 20.96 -7.54 -39.96
N ASP A 272 20.05 -7.64 -40.93
CA ASP A 272 18.62 -7.95 -40.75
C ASP A 272 18.38 -9.28 -40.02
N ARG A 273 19.13 -10.33 -40.35
CA ARG A 273 19.11 -11.60 -39.62
C ARG A 273 19.54 -11.42 -38.16
N GLY A 274 20.55 -10.60 -37.90
CA GLY A 274 21.01 -10.25 -36.54
C GLY A 274 19.96 -9.45 -35.75
N ARG A 275 19.26 -8.52 -36.40
CA ARG A 275 18.12 -7.76 -35.85
C ARG A 275 16.98 -8.69 -35.46
N ALA A 276 16.57 -9.59 -36.37
CA ALA A 276 15.52 -10.57 -36.12
C ALA A 276 15.85 -11.49 -34.92
N PHE A 277 17.11 -11.96 -34.83
CA PHE A 277 17.56 -12.75 -33.67
C PHE A 277 17.59 -11.93 -32.38
N ALA A 278 18.02 -10.67 -32.42
CA ALA A 278 18.00 -9.79 -31.23
C ALA A 278 16.57 -9.56 -30.70
N ILE A 279 15.59 -9.35 -31.58
CA ILE A 279 14.17 -9.22 -31.21
C ILE A 279 13.62 -10.52 -30.60
N ARG A 280 13.99 -11.70 -31.14
CA ARG A 280 13.62 -13.00 -30.57
C ARG A 280 14.28 -13.26 -29.19
N LEU A 281 15.50 -12.77 -28.95
CA LEU A 281 16.13 -12.81 -27.62
C LEU A 281 15.45 -11.85 -26.64
N ALA A 282 15.02 -10.69 -27.12
CA ALA A 282 14.27 -9.69 -26.33
C ALA A 282 12.90 -10.21 -25.87
N SER A 283 12.22 -11.05 -26.67
CA SER A 283 11.00 -11.75 -26.25
C SER A 283 11.25 -12.98 -25.34
N GLY A 284 12.48 -13.17 -24.86
CA GLY A 284 12.84 -14.17 -23.86
C GLY A 284 13.25 -15.54 -24.41
N ARG A 285 13.27 -15.75 -25.75
CA ARG A 285 13.75 -17.02 -26.33
C ARG A 285 15.25 -17.22 -26.06
N THR A 286 15.67 -18.48 -26.01
CA THR A 286 17.08 -18.85 -25.86
C THR A 286 17.78 -18.94 -27.22
N PHE A 287 19.10 -18.81 -27.23
CA PHE A 287 19.91 -19.06 -28.44
C PHE A 287 19.64 -20.45 -29.05
N ARG A 288 19.38 -21.48 -28.22
CA ARG A 288 19.08 -22.85 -28.67
C ARG A 288 17.73 -22.95 -29.40
N SER A 289 16.69 -22.27 -28.90
CA SER A 289 15.38 -22.21 -29.57
C SER A 289 15.49 -21.46 -30.90
N ILE A 290 16.14 -20.29 -30.92
CA ILE A 290 16.29 -19.48 -32.14
C ILE A 290 17.13 -20.23 -33.20
N ALA A 291 18.13 -21.02 -32.77
CA ALA A 291 18.94 -21.86 -33.63
C ALA A 291 18.11 -22.95 -34.32
N ALA A 292 17.26 -23.66 -33.56
CA ALA A 292 16.35 -24.66 -34.09
C ALA A 292 15.36 -24.03 -35.09
N ASP A 293 14.72 -22.91 -34.73
CA ASP A 293 13.79 -22.17 -35.60
C ASP A 293 14.43 -21.68 -36.92
N ALA A 294 15.76 -21.53 -36.96
CA ALA A 294 16.48 -20.90 -38.07
C ALA A 294 17.38 -21.87 -38.87
N GLY A 295 17.40 -23.16 -38.51
CA GLY A 295 18.23 -24.17 -39.20
C GLY A 295 19.74 -23.91 -39.15
N ILE A 296 20.24 -23.18 -38.15
CA ILE A 296 21.65 -22.80 -38.02
C ILE A 296 22.18 -23.04 -36.61
N THR A 297 23.50 -23.14 -36.45
CA THR A 297 24.12 -23.39 -35.14
C THR A 297 23.87 -22.24 -34.15
N GLY A 298 23.74 -22.57 -32.86
CA GLY A 298 23.54 -21.57 -31.80
C GLY A 298 24.67 -20.54 -31.70
N GLU A 299 25.90 -20.95 -32.02
CA GLU A 299 27.03 -20.01 -32.11
C GLU A 299 26.87 -19.06 -33.31
N ARG A 300 26.35 -19.51 -34.46
CA ARG A 300 26.08 -18.62 -35.59
C ARG A 300 24.97 -17.62 -35.29
N VAL A 301 23.90 -18.03 -34.60
CA VAL A 301 22.88 -17.11 -34.07
C VAL A 301 23.51 -16.07 -33.14
N ARG A 302 24.36 -16.51 -32.20
CA ARG A 302 25.06 -15.65 -31.25
C ARG A 302 25.97 -14.64 -31.94
N GLN A 303 26.76 -15.05 -32.92
CA GLN A 303 27.63 -14.18 -33.71
C GLN A 303 26.83 -13.09 -34.42
N LEU A 304 25.77 -13.45 -35.13
CA LEU A 304 24.94 -12.52 -35.91
C LEU A 304 24.18 -11.55 -35.01
N ALA A 305 23.56 -12.05 -33.93
CA ALA A 305 22.89 -11.21 -32.93
C ALA A 305 23.89 -10.26 -32.25
N MET A 306 25.09 -10.73 -31.88
CA MET A 306 26.13 -9.88 -31.27
C MET A 306 26.69 -8.83 -32.23
N LYS A 307 26.85 -9.15 -33.52
CA LYS A 307 27.29 -8.19 -34.55
C LYS A 307 26.27 -7.05 -34.67
N TYR A 308 24.99 -7.40 -34.77
CA TYR A 308 23.89 -6.43 -34.76
C TYR A 308 23.85 -5.60 -33.46
N LEU A 309 23.81 -6.25 -32.30
CA LEU A 309 23.67 -5.59 -31.00
C LEU A 309 24.81 -4.60 -30.69
N ARG A 310 26.05 -4.90 -31.09
CA ARG A 310 27.19 -3.97 -30.95
C ARG A 310 27.06 -2.74 -31.87
N ALA A 311 26.58 -2.93 -33.09
CA ALA A 311 26.33 -1.86 -34.04
C ALA A 311 25.16 -0.97 -33.57
N ALA A 312 24.03 -1.58 -33.20
CA ALA A 312 22.86 -0.89 -32.64
C ALA A 312 23.18 -0.12 -31.35
N ALA A 313 24.05 -0.65 -30.48
CA ALA A 313 24.53 0.03 -29.28
C ALA A 313 25.56 1.15 -29.55
N GLY A 314 26.05 1.33 -30.79
CA GLY A 314 26.92 2.45 -31.16
C GLY A 314 28.42 2.23 -30.98
N SER A 315 28.87 0.96 -30.93
CA SER A 315 30.30 0.60 -30.83
C SER A 315 30.96 0.29 -32.19
N GLY A 316 30.31 0.65 -33.30
CA GLY A 316 30.85 0.56 -34.65
C GLY A 316 30.56 1.82 -35.46
N LYS A 317 31.59 2.35 -36.16
CA LYS A 317 31.49 3.55 -37.01
C LYS A 317 30.39 3.38 -38.07
N VAL A 318 29.25 4.06 -37.88
CA VAL A 318 28.21 4.16 -38.92
C VAL A 318 28.72 5.13 -40.00
N ARG A 319 29.32 4.60 -41.06
CA ARG A 319 29.56 5.36 -42.29
C ARG A 319 28.21 5.62 -42.95
N ARG A 320 27.61 6.79 -42.69
CA ARG A 320 26.52 7.31 -43.53
C ARG A 320 27.11 7.57 -44.93
N ARG A 321 26.63 6.86 -45.96
CA ARG A 321 26.84 7.28 -47.35
C ARG A 321 25.73 8.28 -47.72
N PRO A 322 26.04 9.41 -48.36
CA PRO A 322 25.00 10.22 -48.96
C PRO A 322 24.36 9.45 -50.12
N VAL A 323 23.03 9.50 -50.20
CA VAL A 323 22.28 8.94 -51.34
C VAL A 323 22.62 9.78 -52.57
N ARG A 324 23.16 9.16 -53.62
CA ARG A 324 23.23 9.83 -54.93
C ARG A 324 21.83 9.86 -55.54
N PRO A 325 21.36 11.01 -56.05
CA PRO A 325 20.13 11.02 -56.84
C PRO A 325 20.31 10.17 -58.10
N TYR A 326 19.25 9.46 -58.48
CA TYR A 326 19.26 8.56 -59.63
C TYR A 326 19.37 9.38 -60.93
N SER A 327 20.37 9.08 -61.76
CA SER A 327 20.45 9.60 -63.13
C SER A 327 19.72 8.63 -64.05
N SER A 328 18.64 9.07 -64.68
CA SER A 328 17.91 8.31 -65.70
C SER A 328 18.36 8.75 -67.09
N ALA A 329 18.91 7.82 -67.89
CA ALA A 329 19.17 8.04 -69.30
C ALA A 329 19.08 6.73 -70.11
N PHE A 330 18.58 6.86 -71.34
CA PHE A 330 18.36 5.85 -72.39
C PHE A 330 17.21 4.84 -72.14
N SER A 331 16.09 4.84 -72.91
CA SER A 331 15.88 4.65 -74.38
C SER A 331 15.89 3.16 -74.76
N ASN A 332 15.08 2.60 -75.70
CA ASN A 332 14.10 3.06 -76.71
C ASN A 332 13.24 1.81 -77.12
N ALA A 333 12.15 1.80 -77.92
CA ALA A 333 11.22 2.76 -78.56
C ALA A 333 9.97 1.97 -79.11
N VAL A 334 9.22 2.51 -80.09
CA VAL A 334 8.08 1.90 -80.87
C VAL A 334 6.73 1.85 -80.13
N GLY A 335 5.59 2.30 -80.68
CA GLY A 335 5.33 3.02 -81.94
C GLY A 335 3.82 3.12 -82.25
N GLU A 336 3.42 4.14 -83.03
CA GLU A 336 2.09 4.35 -83.65
C GLU A 336 0.83 4.56 -82.74
N SER A 337 -0.29 5.14 -83.19
CA SER A 337 -0.53 6.43 -83.89
C SER A 337 -2.05 6.79 -83.87
N VAL A 338 -2.44 7.97 -84.39
CA VAL A 338 -3.82 8.38 -84.80
C VAL A 338 -4.79 8.97 -83.72
N SER A 339 -4.68 10.30 -83.56
CA SER A 339 -5.71 11.32 -83.87
C SER A 339 -7.10 11.44 -83.17
N ARG A 340 -7.31 12.67 -82.67
CA ARG A 340 -8.49 13.59 -82.80
C ARG A 340 -9.80 13.33 -82.03
N GLY A 341 -10.08 14.28 -81.13
CA GLY A 341 -11.24 15.19 -81.27
C GLY A 341 -12.36 15.07 -80.21
N GLY A 342 -12.96 16.21 -79.82
CA GLY A 342 -14.27 16.21 -79.13
C GLY A 342 -14.44 17.13 -77.93
N ILE A 343 -14.73 18.40 -78.22
CA ILE A 343 -15.35 19.44 -77.36
C ILE A 343 -16.51 18.92 -76.48
N GLY A 344 -16.71 19.50 -75.29
CA GLY A 344 -17.95 19.33 -74.50
C GLY A 344 -17.97 20.20 -73.22
N ASP A 345 -18.74 21.29 -73.23
CA ASP A 345 -18.87 22.28 -72.14
C ASP A 345 -20.22 22.15 -71.39
N SER A 346 -20.30 22.75 -70.19
CA SER A 346 -21.50 22.89 -69.33
C SER A 346 -22.09 21.59 -68.75
N GLY A 347 -22.83 21.57 -67.64
CA GLY A 347 -23.21 22.65 -66.72
C GLY A 347 -24.42 22.23 -65.85
N GLN A 348 -24.69 23.03 -64.80
CA GLN A 348 -25.87 23.00 -63.91
C GLN A 348 -25.96 21.95 -62.79
N ALA A 349 -26.34 22.49 -61.62
CA ALA A 349 -26.67 21.79 -60.39
C ALA A 349 -28.16 21.47 -60.28
N ARG A 350 -28.55 20.57 -59.35
CA ARG A 350 -29.47 20.91 -58.23
C ARG A 350 -29.63 19.79 -57.18
N ARG A 351 -30.19 20.19 -56.03
CA ARG A 351 -30.43 19.40 -54.80
C ARG A 351 -31.70 18.56 -54.88
N VAL A 352 -31.72 17.38 -54.22
CA VAL A 352 -32.78 16.77 -53.38
C VAL A 352 -32.04 15.73 -52.50
N ALA A 353 -31.99 15.66 -51.16
CA ALA A 353 -32.91 15.85 -50.01
C ALA A 353 -33.72 14.60 -49.59
N ALA A 354 -33.24 13.86 -48.59
CA ALA A 354 -33.93 12.93 -47.66
C ALA A 354 -32.81 12.19 -46.87
N SER A 355 -32.60 12.28 -45.56
CA SER A 355 -33.50 12.21 -44.38
C SER A 355 -34.13 10.83 -44.15
N CYS A 356 -33.61 10.11 -43.15
CA CYS A 356 -34.35 9.25 -42.22
C CYS A 356 -33.48 8.98 -40.98
N GLU A 357 -33.96 9.41 -39.81
CA GLU A 357 -33.42 9.04 -38.50
C GLU A 357 -34.09 7.75 -37.97
N ALA A 358 -33.77 7.42 -36.72
CA ALA A 358 -34.63 6.77 -35.72
C ALA A 358 -34.62 5.23 -35.53
N THR A 359 -33.76 4.82 -34.57
CA THR A 359 -34.10 4.13 -33.30
C THR A 359 -34.73 2.73 -33.23
N GLY A 360 -34.24 1.96 -32.24
CA GLY A 360 -34.86 0.78 -31.63
C GLY A 360 -33.83 -0.36 -31.46
N ILE A 361 -33.59 -0.94 -30.28
CA ILE A 361 -34.19 -0.80 -28.92
C ILE A 361 -33.04 -0.87 -27.90
#